data_AF-A0AAU7NTD3-F1
#
_entry.id   AF-A0AAU7NTD3-F1
#
_cell.length_a   1.000
_cell.length_b   1.000
_cell.length_c   1.000
_cell.angle_alpha   90.00
_cell.angle_beta   90.00
_cell.angle_gamma   90.00
#
_symmetry.space_group_name_H-M   'P 1'
#
loop_
_entity.id
_entity.type
_entity.pdbx_description
1 polymer ?
#
loop_
_entity_poly.entity_id
_entity_poly.type
_entity_poly.pdbx_seq_one_letter_code
_entity_poly.pdbx_strand_id
1 'polypeptide(L)'
;MRLIVVALKVRKPAMGVGNAKSGNKYLSWAFSEAAHFAVRYEPLAKRFYERKQRRTNGIVAIRSVAHKLARAAYYMLRDQTRFDATRLFAS
;
A
#
# COMPACT_ATOMS: atom_id res chain seq x y z
N MET A 1 -48.00 -24.26 -8.32
CA MET A 1 -46.72 -25.01 -8.25
C MET A 1 -45.59 -24.03 -8.56
N ARG A 2 -44.53 -24.06 -7.74
CA ARG A 2 -43.49 -23.04 -7.52
C ARG A 2 -42.81 -22.49 -8.80
N LEU A 3 -42.98 -21.20 -9.07
CA LEU A 3 -42.15 -20.40 -9.99
C LEU A 3 -41.86 -19.01 -9.41
N ILE A 4 -41.46 -18.96 -8.15
CA ILE A 4 -40.91 -17.75 -7.51
C ILE A 4 -39.83 -18.26 -6.55
N VAL A 5 -38.72 -17.52 -6.41
CA VAL A 5 -37.61 -17.78 -5.48
C VAL A 5 -36.45 -18.66 -6.01
N VAL A 6 -35.84 -18.34 -7.15
CA VAL A 6 -34.36 -18.45 -7.32
C VAL A 6 -33.87 -17.42 -8.34
N ALA A 7 -34.12 -16.14 -8.11
CA ALA A 7 -33.36 -15.08 -8.77
C ALA A 7 -32.21 -14.69 -7.83
N LEU A 8 -31.04 -15.24 -8.14
CA LEU A 8 -29.72 -14.96 -7.59
C LEU A 8 -29.51 -13.48 -7.26
N LYS A 9 -29.78 -13.07 -6.01
CA LYS A 9 -29.13 -11.89 -5.44
C LYS A 9 -27.74 -12.31 -4.96
N VAL A 10 -26.82 -12.57 -5.90
CA VAL A 10 -25.39 -12.49 -5.60
C VAL A 10 -25.13 -11.03 -5.22
N ARG A 11 -25.23 -10.73 -3.93
CA ARG A 11 -24.88 -9.44 -3.37
C ARG A 11 -23.38 -9.29 -3.60
N LYS A 12 -22.98 -8.51 -4.61
CA LYS A 12 -21.62 -7.97 -4.68
C LYS A 12 -21.33 -7.39 -3.28
N PRO A 13 -20.33 -7.88 -2.53
CA PRO A 13 -19.96 -7.22 -1.29
C PRO A 13 -19.61 -5.79 -1.66
N ALA A 14 -20.27 -4.81 -1.03
CA ALA A 14 -19.86 -3.43 -1.18
C ALA A 14 -18.38 -3.36 -0.80
N MET A 15 -17.53 -2.90 -1.74
CA MET A 15 -16.11 -2.70 -1.48
C MET A 15 -15.98 -1.71 -0.30
N GLY A 16 -15.69 -2.20 0.91
CA GLY A 16 -15.45 -1.33 2.06
C GLY A 16 -16.04 -1.75 3.41
N VAL A 17 -16.92 -2.75 3.50
CA VAL A 17 -17.60 -3.07 4.77
C VAL A 17 -16.64 -3.55 5.88
N GLY A 18 -15.44 -4.05 5.53
CA GLY A 18 -14.38 -4.42 6.49
C GLY A 18 -13.21 -3.43 6.62
N ASN A 19 -13.18 -2.35 5.82
CA ASN A 19 -12.01 -1.46 5.69
C ASN A 19 -12.28 -0.04 6.23
N ALA A 20 -13.29 0.15 7.10
CA ALA A 20 -13.63 1.46 7.66
C ALA A 20 -12.45 2.12 8.40
N LYS A 21 -11.48 1.33 8.90
CA LYS A 21 -10.26 1.81 9.57
C LYS A 21 -9.07 2.04 8.64
N SER A 22 -9.18 1.70 7.35
CA SER A 22 -8.06 1.73 6.39
C SER A 22 -7.82 3.11 5.77
N GLY A 23 -8.44 4.17 6.31
CA GLY A 23 -8.28 5.54 5.83
C GLY A 23 -8.76 5.72 4.38
N ASN A 24 -8.17 6.70 3.67
CA ASN A 24 -8.53 6.98 2.28
C ASN A 24 -8.03 5.86 1.34
N LYS A 25 -8.97 5.13 0.73
CA LYS A 25 -8.69 4.04 -0.22
C LYS A 25 -7.84 4.47 -1.41
N TYR A 26 -8.03 5.69 -1.93
CA TYR A 26 -7.30 6.19 -3.08
C TYR A 26 -5.84 6.50 -2.74
N LEU A 27 -5.61 7.06 -1.55
CA LEU A 27 -4.26 7.34 -1.07
C LEU A 27 -3.48 6.06 -0.81
N SER A 28 -4.15 5.05 -0.25
CA SER A 28 -3.57 3.71 -0.07
C SER A 28 -3.17 3.07 -1.40
N TRP A 29 -4.02 3.19 -2.43
CA TRP A 29 -3.72 2.70 -3.78
C TRP A 29 -2.54 3.46 -4.41
N ALA A 30 -2.52 4.80 -4.32
CA ALA A 30 -1.44 5.62 -4.85
C ALA A 30 -0.08 5.27 -4.22
N PHE A 31 -0.01 5.08 -2.89
CA PHE A 31 1.24 4.67 -2.24
C PHE A 31 1.65 3.23 -2.56
N SER A 32 0.68 2.35 -2.83
CA SER A 32 0.99 0.98 -3.27
C SER A 32 1.63 1.00 -4.66
N GLU A 33 1.10 1.80 -5.58
CA GLU A 33 1.67 2.01 -6.91
C GLU A 33 3.05 2.68 -6.83
N ALA A 34 3.19 3.75 -6.04
CA ALA A 34 4.47 4.42 -5.81
C ALA A 34 5.53 3.47 -5.23
N ALA A 35 5.13 2.53 -4.36
CA ALA A 35 6.05 1.53 -3.83
C ALA A 35 6.59 0.59 -4.91
N HIS A 36 5.75 0.16 -5.86
CA HIS A 36 6.21 -0.66 -6.99
C HIS A 36 7.19 0.10 -7.87
N PHE A 37 6.94 1.38 -8.14
CA PHE A 37 7.88 2.24 -8.87
C PHE A 37 9.19 2.47 -8.09
N ALA A 38 9.12 2.72 -6.79
CA ALA A 38 10.29 2.88 -5.95
C ALA A 38 11.18 1.63 -5.96
N VAL A 39 10.60 0.43 -5.82
CA VAL A 39 11.36 -0.83 -5.89
C VAL A 39 12.01 -1.04 -7.26
N ARG A 40 11.42 -0.54 -8.34
CA ARG A 40 11.96 -0.68 -9.70
C ARG A 40 13.13 0.28 -9.96
N TYR A 41 13.01 1.53 -9.54
CA TYR A 41 13.92 2.61 -9.96
C TYR A 41 14.90 3.06 -8.89
N GLU A 42 14.60 2.86 -7.60
CA GLU A 42 15.46 3.30 -6.49
C GLU A 42 16.21 2.09 -5.87
N PRO A 43 17.56 2.03 -6.00
CA PRO A 43 18.34 0.91 -5.48
C PRO A 43 18.21 0.70 -3.97
N LEU A 44 18.07 1.77 -3.17
CA LEU A 44 17.90 1.66 -1.73
C LEU A 44 16.55 1.03 -1.35
N ALA A 45 15.49 1.41 -2.06
CA ALA A 45 14.16 0.84 -1.89
C ALA A 45 14.15 -0.64 -2.25
N LYS A 46 14.83 -1.02 -3.34
CA LYS A 46 14.99 -2.42 -3.77
C LYS A 46 15.70 -3.26 -2.71
N ARG A 47 16.84 -2.79 -2.19
CA ARG A 47 17.59 -3.49 -1.12
C ARG A 47 16.74 -3.69 0.14
N PHE A 48 16.01 -2.66 0.55
CA PHE A 48 15.10 -2.77 1.70
C PHE A 48 13.98 -3.79 1.43
N TYR A 49 13.36 -3.74 0.25
CA TYR A 49 12.32 -4.66 -0.16
C TYR A 49 12.81 -6.11 -0.15
N GLU A 50 13.95 -6.41 -0.78
CA GLU A 50 14.52 -7.76 -0.83
C GLU A 50 14.84 -8.28 0.57
N ARG A 51 15.45 -7.45 1.43
CA ARG A 51 15.72 -7.83 2.82
C ARG A 51 14.44 -8.17 3.59
N LYS A 52 13.38 -7.39 3.40
CA LYS A 52 12.09 -7.61 4.06
C LYS A 52 11.35 -8.82 3.49
N GLN A 53 11.41 -9.00 2.18
CA GLN A 53 10.82 -10.12 1.45
C GLN A 53 11.42 -11.45 1.92
N ARG A 54 12.76 -11.52 2.05
CA ARG A 54 13.47 -12.71 2.56
C ARG A 54 13.03 -13.16 3.96
N ARG A 55 12.58 -12.23 4.81
CA ARG A 55 12.14 -12.52 6.17
C ARG A 55 10.65 -12.84 6.29
N THR A 56 9.84 -12.41 5.33
CA THR A 56 8.38 -12.46 5.41
C THR A 56 7.79 -12.90 4.08
N ASN A 57 7.02 -12.05 3.41
CA ASN A 57 6.48 -12.30 2.08
C ASN A 57 6.55 -11.01 1.22
N GLY A 58 6.41 -11.15 -0.09
CA GLY A 58 6.50 -10.02 -1.03
C GLY A 58 5.43 -8.95 -0.81
N ILE A 59 4.20 -9.37 -0.45
CA ILE A 59 3.07 -8.46 -0.24
C ILE A 59 3.30 -7.57 1.01
N VAL A 60 3.82 -8.13 2.09
CA VAL A 60 4.16 -7.40 3.32
C VAL A 60 5.38 -6.53 3.08
N ALA A 61 6.35 -7.00 2.28
CA ALA A 61 7.51 -6.19 1.91
C ALA A 61 7.10 -4.93 1.11
N ILE A 62 6.26 -5.07 0.08
CA ILE A 62 5.81 -3.89 -0.70
C ILE A 62 4.95 -2.95 0.12
N ARG A 63 4.06 -3.47 0.98
CA ARG A 63 3.28 -2.66 1.92
C ARG A 63 4.18 -1.91 2.90
N SER A 64 5.29 -2.51 3.33
CA SER A 64 6.26 -1.84 4.19
C SER A 64 6.96 -0.67 3.47
N VAL A 65 7.26 -0.82 2.18
CA VAL A 65 7.79 0.27 1.34
C VAL A 65 6.75 1.38 1.20
N ALA A 66 5.51 1.04 0.86
CA ALA A 66 4.41 2.01 0.75
C ALA A 66 4.23 2.81 2.05
N HIS A 67 4.26 2.14 3.20
CA HIS A 67 4.17 2.79 4.51
C HIS A 67 5.35 3.74 4.77
N LYS A 68 6.58 3.38 4.39
CA LYS A 68 7.73 4.28 4.48
C LYS A 68 7.52 5.52 3.61
N LEU A 69 7.12 5.35 2.35
CA LEU A 69 6.84 6.46 1.44
C LEU A 69 5.74 7.38 1.98
N ALA A 70 4.67 6.83 2.56
CA ALA A 70 3.62 7.63 3.18
C ALA A 70 4.14 8.47 4.35
N ARG A 71 4.99 7.90 5.21
CA ARG A 71 5.65 8.66 6.29
C ARG A 71 6.57 9.74 5.76
N ALA A 72 7.35 9.45 4.72
CA ALA A 72 8.22 10.44 4.08
C ALA A 72 7.40 11.62 3.53
N ALA A 73 6.33 11.32 2.79
CA ALA A 73 5.45 12.33 2.22
C ALA A 73 4.83 13.22 3.30
N TYR A 74 4.40 12.64 4.42
CA TYR A 74 3.87 13.41 5.56
C TYR A 74 4.91 14.41 6.12
N TYR A 75 6.15 13.97 6.36
CA TYR A 75 7.20 14.86 6.88
C TYR A 75 7.66 15.89 5.86
N MET A 76 7.72 15.54 4.58
CA MET A 76 8.03 16.49 3.51
C MET A 76 6.99 17.61 3.45
N LEU A 77 5.70 17.27 3.53
CA LEU A 77 4.61 18.25 3.51
C LEU A 77 4.53 19.08 4.79
N ARG A 78 4.76 18.47 5.95
CA ARG A 78 4.70 19.16 7.25
C ARG A 78 5.88 20.11 7.45
N ASP A 79 7.09 19.62 7.18
CA ASP A 79 8.34 20.32 7.48
C ASP A 79 8.89 21.08 6.25
N GLN A 80 8.20 21.01 5.10
CA GLN A 80 8.59 21.63 3.83
C GLN A 80 10.03 21.24 3.40
N THR A 81 10.38 19.98 3.65
CA THR A 81 11.71 19.44 3.36
C THR A 81 11.72 18.64 2.06
N ARG A 82 12.90 18.58 1.43
CA ARG A 82 13.12 17.75 0.24
C ARG A 82 13.16 16.27 0.61
N PHE A 83 12.79 15.41 -0.34
CA PHE A 83 12.89 13.96 -0.19
C PHE A 83 14.36 13.52 -0.06
N ASP A 84 14.62 12.63 0.90
CA ASP A 84 15.92 11.98 1.09
C ASP A 84 15.73 10.46 1.25
N ALA A 85 16.14 9.71 0.22
CA ALA A 85 16.05 8.26 0.19
C ALA A 85 16.94 7.57 1.23
N THR A 86 18.10 8.15 1.54
CA THR A 86 19.06 7.60 2.51
C THR A 86 18.43 7.61 3.89
N ARG A 87 17.83 8.74 4.29
CA ARG A 87 17.11 8.86 5.56
C ARG A 87 15.91 7.93 5.64
N LEU A 88 15.22 7.70 4.53
CA LEU A 88 14.03 6.84 4.49
C LEU A 88 14.35 5.35 4.67
N PHE A 89 15.45 4.89 4.07
CA PHE A 89 15.84 3.47 4.01
C PHE A 89 17.03 3.09 4.90
N ALA A 90 17.52 4.01 5.75
CA ALA A 90 18.65 3.75 6.67
C ALA A 90 18.42 2.57 7.64
N SER A 91 17.16 2.21 7.92
CA SER A 91 16.75 1.10 8.82
C SER A 91 16.66 -0.25 8.12
#